data_AF-A0A2P4XPW4-F1
#
_entry.id   AF-A0A2P4XPW4-F1
#
_cell.length_a   1.000
_cell.length_b   1.000
_cell.length_c   1.000
_cell.angle_alpha   90.00
_cell.angle_beta   90.00
_cell.angle_gamma   90.00
#
_symmetry.space_group_name_H-M   'P 1'
#
loop_
_entity.id
_entity.type
_entity.pdbx_description
1 polymer ?
#
loop_
_entity_poly.entity_id
_entity_poly.type
_entity_poly.pdbx_seq_one_letter_code
_entity_poly.pdbx_strand_id
1 'polypeptide(L)'
;ESTIAMQTEKQLSPSAVEKELRPRTEATMIAAMTAFQGLYDVQKDQEYKINVLVCPSDEDQVDGQVLGDTDIFCHVGLLPPLRLEMVKLEVAGLPRHNAAAKDSAWVRERKAIYDRMAPDMEEVILMDPVTRQLLEGSQTNFYVIQDGAVYTAEEGILKGTVRSLVLEVCAENGIPVKLLPPTLEDVDKWQGCFISSTSRLVLGAKSLEYLDPETKETMIRPFPLHPVLDEIMTAVRNSVVGKSTEVFK
;
A
#
# COMPACT_ATOMS: atom_id res chain seq x y z
N GLU A 1 0.09 -22.11 8.81
CA GLU A 1 -1.29 -22.35 9.30
C GLU A 1 -2.19 -21.27 8.74
N SER A 2 -3.28 -21.69 8.11
CA SER A 2 -4.18 -20.85 7.31
C SER A 2 -5.01 -19.94 8.23
N THR A 3 -5.01 -18.63 7.94
CA THR A 3 -5.74 -17.57 8.65
C THR A 3 -7.27 -17.72 8.59
N ILE A 4 -7.78 -18.80 7.97
CA ILE A 4 -9.21 -19.09 7.83
C ILE A 4 -9.74 -19.97 8.99
N ALA A 5 -8.89 -20.53 9.86
CA ALA A 5 -9.31 -21.50 10.89
C ALA A 5 -9.15 -21.06 12.36
N MET A 6 -9.05 -19.76 12.67
CA MET A 6 -8.96 -19.27 14.06
C MET A 6 -9.98 -18.17 14.42
N GLN A 7 -11.15 -18.18 13.80
CA GLN A 7 -12.32 -17.50 14.38
C GLN A 7 -12.96 -18.40 15.46
N THR A 8 -12.27 -18.54 16.58
CA THR A 8 -12.93 -18.95 17.82
C THR A 8 -13.44 -17.68 18.49
N GLU A 9 -14.75 -17.64 18.70
CA GLU A 9 -15.56 -16.58 19.29
C GLU A 9 -14.90 -15.92 20.51
N LYS A 10 -14.13 -14.85 20.29
CA LYS A 10 -14.03 -13.77 21.28
C LYS A 10 -15.19 -12.84 20.99
N GLN A 11 -16.18 -12.80 21.88
CA GLN A 11 -17.11 -11.68 21.94
C GLN A 11 -16.27 -10.39 22.02
N LEU A 12 -16.17 -9.68 20.90
CA LEU A 12 -15.50 -8.39 20.81
C LEU A 12 -16.39 -7.40 21.56
N SER A 13 -15.97 -6.98 22.76
CA SER A 13 -16.53 -5.77 23.35
C SER A 13 -16.23 -4.62 22.38
N PRO A 14 -17.23 -3.83 21.93
CA PRO A 14 -16.95 -2.80 20.93
C PRO A 14 -16.00 -1.79 21.55
N SER A 15 -14.86 -1.57 20.90
CA SER A 15 -13.86 -0.60 21.34
C SER A 15 -14.44 0.82 21.28
N ALA A 16 -13.84 1.78 21.99
CA ALA A 16 -14.25 3.18 21.88
C ALA A 16 -14.25 3.66 20.41
N VAL A 17 -13.31 3.17 19.59
CA VAL A 17 -13.27 3.39 18.13
C VAL A 17 -14.56 2.92 17.46
N GLU A 18 -15.03 1.72 17.80
CA GLU A 18 -16.24 1.16 17.20
C GLU A 18 -17.53 1.85 17.67
N LYS A 19 -17.59 2.31 18.92
CA LYS A 19 -18.79 2.98 19.46
C LYS A 19 -18.88 4.45 19.07
N GLU A 20 -17.75 5.15 19.06
CA GLU A 20 -17.73 6.62 18.92
C GLU A 20 -17.32 7.06 17.52
N LEU A 21 -16.24 6.49 16.95
CA LEU A 21 -15.72 6.94 15.64
C LEU A 21 -16.47 6.33 14.46
N ARG A 22 -16.90 5.06 14.52
CA ARG A 22 -17.58 4.41 13.39
C ARG A 22 -18.83 5.16 12.93
N PRO A 23 -19.83 5.48 13.79
CA PRO A 23 -21.05 6.15 13.32
C PRO A 23 -20.76 7.52 12.69
N ARG A 24 -19.80 8.26 13.27
CA ARG A 24 -19.39 9.57 12.76
C ARG A 24 -18.65 9.46 11.44
N THR A 25 -17.79 8.44 11.28
CA THR A 25 -17.07 8.17 10.03
C THR A 25 -18.04 7.82 8.91
N GLU A 26 -19.00 6.95 9.18
CA GLU A 26 -20.05 6.58 8.22
C GLU A 26 -20.89 7.80 7.82
N ALA A 27 -21.31 8.62 8.79
CA ALA A 27 -22.05 9.85 8.52
C ALA A 27 -21.24 10.85 7.67
N THR A 28 -19.96 11.07 7.98
CA THR A 28 -19.09 11.96 7.21
C THR A 28 -18.86 11.43 5.79
N MET A 29 -18.68 10.11 5.62
CA MET A 29 -18.56 9.49 4.31
C MET A 29 -19.83 9.69 3.47
N ILE A 30 -21.00 9.42 4.04
CA ILE A 30 -22.30 9.60 3.37
C ILE A 30 -22.49 11.07 2.97
N ALA A 31 -22.18 12.01 3.86
CA ALA A 31 -22.30 13.45 3.58
C ALA A 31 -21.38 13.87 2.41
N ALA A 32 -20.12 13.43 2.43
CA ALA A 32 -19.16 13.76 1.37
C ALA A 32 -19.54 13.12 0.02
N MET A 33 -19.99 11.86 0.03
CA MET A 33 -20.48 11.18 -1.17
C MET A 33 -21.73 11.85 -1.75
N THR A 34 -22.69 12.22 -0.89
CA THR A 34 -23.91 12.93 -1.32
C THR A 34 -23.59 14.30 -1.92
N ALA A 35 -22.69 15.06 -1.28
CA ALA A 35 -22.24 16.34 -1.79
C ALA A 35 -21.51 16.20 -3.14
N PHE A 36 -20.67 15.18 -3.29
CA PHE A 36 -19.97 14.88 -4.54
C PHE A 36 -20.97 14.55 -5.68
N GLN A 37 -21.94 13.68 -5.43
CA GLN A 37 -22.99 13.33 -6.42
C GLN A 37 -23.85 14.55 -6.82
N GLY A 38 -24.07 15.50 -5.92
CA GLY A 38 -24.79 16.73 -6.22
C GLY A 38 -24.00 17.76 -7.04
N LEU A 39 -22.67 17.66 -7.05
CA LEU A 39 -21.77 18.62 -7.72
C LEU A 39 -21.20 18.10 -9.04
N TYR A 40 -21.09 16.78 -9.20
CA TYR A 40 -20.42 16.14 -10.34
C TYR A 40 -21.31 15.05 -10.97
N ASP A 41 -21.18 14.89 -12.28
CA ASP A 41 -21.80 13.76 -12.99
C ASP A 41 -21.11 12.45 -12.58
N VAL A 42 -21.89 11.50 -12.06
CA VAL A 42 -21.38 10.21 -11.61
C VAL A 42 -21.66 9.13 -12.65
N GLN A 43 -20.63 8.37 -13.02
CA GLN A 43 -20.69 7.35 -14.06
C GLN A 43 -20.53 5.97 -13.46
N LYS A 44 -21.24 5.00 -14.02
CA LYS A 44 -21.32 3.62 -13.49
C LYS A 44 -19.99 2.87 -13.63
N ASP A 45 -19.22 3.19 -14.66
CA ASP A 45 -17.94 2.61 -15.03
C ASP A 45 -16.74 3.43 -14.52
N GLN A 46 -16.99 4.47 -13.71
CA GLN A 46 -15.95 5.30 -13.12
C GLN A 46 -15.59 4.81 -11.71
N GLU A 47 -14.29 4.69 -11.44
CA GLU A 47 -13.78 4.43 -10.10
C GLU A 47 -13.59 5.74 -9.32
N TYR A 48 -13.90 5.69 -8.03
CA TYR A 48 -13.80 6.83 -7.11
C TYR A 48 -12.84 6.52 -5.97
N LYS A 49 -12.09 7.53 -5.56
CA LYS A 49 -11.21 7.49 -4.41
C LYS A 49 -11.86 8.20 -3.23
N ILE A 50 -12.03 7.46 -2.14
CA ILE A 50 -12.51 7.99 -0.86
C ILE A 50 -11.31 8.07 0.09
N ASN A 51 -11.04 9.27 0.62
CA ASN A 51 -10.03 9.49 1.65
C ASN A 51 -10.71 9.92 2.94
N VAL A 52 -10.49 9.17 4.01
CA VAL A 52 -10.97 9.51 5.35
C VAL A 52 -9.77 9.87 6.21
N LEU A 53 -9.85 11.00 6.90
CA LEU A 53 -8.86 11.46 7.86
C LEU A 53 -9.53 11.67 9.22
N VAL A 54 -8.93 11.09 10.26
CA VAL A 54 -9.36 11.20 11.64
C VAL A 54 -8.31 12.06 12.36
N CYS A 55 -8.72 13.24 12.83
CA CYS A 55 -7.87 14.25 13.43
C CYS A 55 -8.22 14.42 14.92
N PRO A 56 -7.41 13.89 15.84
CA PRO A 56 -7.62 14.18 17.26
C PRO A 56 -7.41 15.68 17.53
N SER A 57 -8.17 16.26 18.45
CA SER A 57 -7.97 17.62 18.95
C SER A 57 -6.64 17.73 19.69
N ASP A 58 -5.96 18.89 19.55
CA ASP A 58 -4.66 19.15 20.20
C ASP A 58 -4.78 19.36 21.73
N GLU A 59 -6.00 19.43 22.29
CA GLU A 59 -6.24 19.85 23.68
C GLU A 59 -6.16 18.71 24.73
N ASP A 60 -6.15 17.43 24.34
CA ASP A 60 -6.36 16.31 25.27
C ASP A 60 -5.17 15.35 25.43
N GLN A 61 -4.10 15.83 26.09
CA GLN A 61 -3.08 14.98 26.74
C GLN A 61 -3.38 14.74 28.23
N VAL A 62 -4.64 14.47 28.59
CA VAL A 62 -5.00 14.08 29.97
C VAL A 62 -5.68 12.72 29.95
N ASP A 63 -5.24 11.86 30.88
CA ASP A 63 -5.61 10.45 31.03
C ASP A 63 -7.09 10.14 30.74
N GLY A 64 -7.31 9.33 29.69
CA GLY A 64 -8.63 8.82 29.31
C GLY A 64 -9.28 9.59 28.16
N GLN A 65 -8.68 9.52 26.96
CA GLN A 65 -9.18 10.15 25.74
C GLN A 65 -10.64 9.77 25.45
N VAL A 66 -11.52 10.76 25.51
CA VAL A 66 -12.85 10.73 24.90
C VAL A 66 -12.63 10.96 23.39
N LEU A 67 -12.99 10.00 22.54
CA LEU A 67 -12.86 10.15 21.07
C LEU A 67 -13.90 11.15 20.51
N GLY A 68 -14.76 11.69 21.37
CA GLY A 68 -15.77 12.70 21.08
C GLY A 68 -15.22 13.95 20.38
N ASP A 69 -14.04 14.45 20.78
CA ASP A 69 -13.50 15.71 20.25
C ASP A 69 -12.59 15.53 19.02
N THR A 70 -12.68 14.36 18.36
CA THR A 70 -11.94 14.06 17.13
C THR A 70 -12.69 14.54 15.89
N ASP A 71 -12.06 15.36 15.05
CA ASP A 71 -12.62 15.74 13.75
C ASP A 71 -12.45 14.60 12.73
N ILE A 72 -13.47 14.42 11.88
CA ILE A 72 -13.42 13.43 10.79
C ILE A 72 -13.69 14.15 9.48
N PHE A 73 -12.72 14.07 8.57
CA PHE A 73 -12.80 14.62 7.23
C PHE A 73 -12.93 13.50 6.21
N CYS A 74 -13.77 13.71 5.19
CA CYS A 74 -13.86 12.82 4.04
C CYS A 74 -13.75 13.63 2.75
N HIS A 75 -12.88 13.17 1.85
CA HIS A 75 -12.77 13.68 0.49
C HIS A 75 -13.06 12.58 -0.51
N VAL A 76 -14.00 12.84 -1.41
CA VAL A 76 -14.34 11.98 -2.55
C VAL A 76 -13.80 12.64 -3.82
N GLY A 77 -13.13 11.86 -4.66
CA GLY A 77 -12.66 12.31 -5.96
C GLY A 77 -12.58 11.16 -6.96
N LEU A 78 -12.25 11.49 -8.20
CA LEU A 78 -12.03 10.48 -9.24
C LEU A 78 -10.76 9.67 -8.90
N LEU A 79 -10.83 8.35 -9.08
CA LEU A 79 -9.64 7.53 -9.17
C LEU A 79 -9.20 7.50 -10.64
N PRO A 80 -7.99 7.99 -10.97
CA PRO A 80 -7.51 7.95 -12.35
C PRO A 80 -7.41 6.50 -12.85
N PRO A 81 -7.52 6.29 -14.18
CA PRO A 81 -7.32 4.98 -14.77
C PRO A 81 -5.96 4.38 -14.37
N LEU A 82 -5.96 3.06 -14.18
CA LEU A 82 -4.74 2.33 -13.85
C LEU A 82 -3.73 2.39 -15.00
N ARG A 83 -2.48 2.67 -14.67
CA ARG A 83 -1.37 2.55 -15.61
C ARG A 83 -0.92 1.09 -15.71
N LEU A 84 -0.55 0.67 -16.91
CA LEU A 84 -0.02 -0.67 -17.20
C LEU A 84 1.47 -0.68 -17.50
N GLU A 85 2.03 0.50 -17.76
CA GLU A 85 3.44 0.64 -18.12
C GLU A 85 4.33 0.33 -16.93
N MET A 86 5.38 -0.45 -17.18
CA MET A 86 6.37 -0.74 -16.14
C MET A 86 7.17 0.52 -15.78
N VAL A 87 7.39 0.70 -14.48
CA VAL A 87 7.93 1.94 -13.90
C VAL A 87 9.37 1.82 -13.41
N LYS A 88 10.02 2.94 -13.15
CA LYS A 88 11.31 2.97 -12.46
C LYS A 88 11.10 3.11 -10.96
N LEU A 89 11.85 2.35 -10.18
CA LEU A 89 11.90 2.43 -8.73
C LEU A 89 13.30 2.83 -8.29
N GLU A 90 13.40 3.51 -7.15
CA GLU A 90 14.69 3.90 -6.55
C GLU A 90 14.76 3.38 -5.12
N VAL A 91 15.87 2.76 -4.72
CA VAL A 91 16.13 2.42 -3.32
C VAL A 91 16.65 3.66 -2.61
N ALA A 92 15.81 4.25 -1.76
CA ALA A 92 16.14 5.45 -1.00
C ALA A 92 15.33 5.51 0.31
N GLY A 93 15.90 6.15 1.31
CA GLY A 93 15.25 6.33 2.61
C GLY A 93 15.41 5.17 3.58
N LEU A 94 14.88 5.37 4.78
CA LEU A 94 14.94 4.44 5.90
C LEU A 94 13.56 3.82 6.17
N PRO A 95 13.50 2.65 6.83
CA PRO A 95 12.25 2.09 7.31
C PRO A 95 11.42 3.10 8.11
N ARG A 96 10.10 3.00 8.01
CA ARG A 96 9.17 3.83 8.79
C ARG A 96 9.37 3.54 10.27
N HIS A 97 9.38 4.59 11.09
CA HIS A 97 9.46 4.42 12.55
C HIS A 97 8.22 3.69 13.11
N ASN A 98 7.04 4.04 12.60
CA ASN A 98 5.76 3.38 12.94
C ASN A 98 5.09 2.82 11.67
N ALA A 99 5.64 1.72 11.14
CA ALA A 99 5.17 1.14 9.89
C ALA A 99 3.73 0.59 9.97
N ALA A 100 3.30 0.11 11.14
CA ALA A 100 1.97 -0.46 11.34
C ALA A 100 0.84 0.57 11.25
N ALA A 101 1.13 1.86 11.49
CA ALA A 101 0.14 2.92 11.42
C ALA A 101 0.10 3.57 10.03
N LYS A 102 -1.12 3.91 9.58
CA LYS A 102 -1.36 4.74 8.39
C LYS A 102 -1.69 6.17 8.81
N ASP A 103 -0.74 6.83 9.48
CA ASP A 103 -0.90 8.19 10.00
C ASP A 103 -0.35 9.26 9.04
N SER A 104 -0.67 10.52 9.32
CA SER A 104 -0.26 11.67 8.53
C SER A 104 1.16 12.17 8.86
N ALA A 105 1.79 11.72 9.94
CA ALA A 105 3.17 12.11 10.26
C ALA A 105 4.13 11.61 9.17
N TRP A 106 3.85 10.42 8.62
CA TRP A 106 4.60 9.88 7.49
C TRP A 106 4.66 10.81 6.27
N VAL A 107 3.62 11.62 6.02
CA VAL A 107 3.63 12.60 4.92
C VAL A 107 4.73 13.65 5.11
N ARG A 108 4.97 14.07 6.36
CA ARG A 108 6.05 15.02 6.69
C ARG A 108 7.41 14.33 6.63
N GLU A 109 7.52 13.13 7.19
CA GLU A 109 8.78 12.37 7.25
C GLU A 109 9.34 12.03 5.86
N ARG A 110 8.47 11.63 4.93
CA ARG A 110 8.88 11.24 3.57
C ARG A 110 9.14 12.41 2.62
N LYS A 111 8.76 13.64 3.00
CA LYS A 111 8.81 14.81 2.12
C LYS A 111 10.21 15.03 1.52
N ALA A 112 11.24 15.02 2.36
CA ALA A 112 12.61 15.26 1.90
C ALA A 112 13.13 14.20 0.90
N ILE A 113 12.59 12.98 0.96
CA ILE A 113 12.95 11.91 0.02
C ILE A 113 12.24 12.15 -1.31
N TYR A 114 10.95 12.48 -1.29
CA TYR A 114 10.18 12.80 -2.49
C TYR A 114 10.67 14.06 -3.21
N ASP A 115 11.09 15.09 -2.46
CA ASP A 115 11.63 16.33 -3.04
C ASP A 115 12.93 16.08 -3.83
N ARG A 116 13.64 14.99 -3.55
CA ARG A 116 14.89 14.59 -4.24
C ARG A 116 14.68 13.53 -5.32
N MET A 117 13.54 12.83 -5.29
CA MET A 117 13.21 11.77 -6.22
C MET A 117 13.17 12.33 -7.64
N ALA A 118 13.85 11.65 -8.58
CA ALA A 118 13.87 12.09 -9.97
C ALA A 118 12.44 12.07 -10.56
N PRO A 119 12.07 13.02 -11.45
CA PRO A 119 10.70 13.10 -11.97
C PRO A 119 10.19 11.86 -12.71
N ASP A 120 11.08 11.01 -13.21
CA ASP A 120 10.75 9.77 -13.92
C ASP A 120 10.75 8.51 -13.03
N MET A 121 11.05 8.67 -11.73
CA MET A 121 10.86 7.65 -10.72
C MET A 121 9.42 7.62 -10.24
N GLU A 122 8.88 6.42 -10.11
CA GLU A 122 7.50 6.23 -9.64
C GLU A 122 7.41 6.21 -8.11
N GLU A 123 8.38 5.58 -7.47
CA GLU A 123 8.33 5.31 -6.04
C GLU A 123 9.72 5.02 -5.49
N VAL A 124 9.92 5.36 -4.22
CA VAL A 124 11.12 5.01 -3.46
C VAL A 124 10.87 3.77 -2.62
N ILE A 125 11.85 2.87 -2.57
CA ILE A 125 11.85 1.63 -1.79
C ILE A 125 12.73 1.82 -0.55
N LEU A 126 12.12 1.66 0.62
CA LEU A 126 12.75 1.86 1.92
C LEU A 126 13.59 0.64 2.29
N MET A 127 14.82 0.89 2.70
CA MET A 127 15.80 -0.15 2.99
C MET A 127 16.41 0.03 4.37
N ASP A 128 16.50 -1.05 5.13
CA ASP A 128 17.30 -1.08 6.35
C ASP A 128 18.79 -0.96 6.00
N PRO A 129 19.51 0.07 6.50
CA PRO A 129 20.89 0.32 6.11
C PRO A 129 21.88 -0.72 6.67
N VAL A 130 21.51 -1.44 7.73
CA VAL A 130 22.35 -2.44 8.38
C VAL A 130 22.19 -3.80 7.70
N THR A 131 20.95 -4.26 7.53
CA THR A 131 20.67 -5.58 6.96
C THR A 131 20.55 -5.58 5.44
N ARG A 132 20.46 -4.39 4.82
CA ARG A 132 20.25 -4.20 3.38
C ARG A 132 18.94 -4.82 2.87
N GLN A 133 18.01 -5.08 3.77
CA GLN A 133 16.68 -5.60 3.47
C GLN A 133 15.76 -4.46 2.99
N LEU A 134 15.05 -4.70 1.90
CA LEU A 134 14.05 -3.80 1.36
C LEU A 134 12.69 -4.21 1.93
N LEU A 135 12.01 -3.26 2.59
CA LEU A 135 10.79 -3.57 3.34
C LEU A 135 9.53 -3.24 2.52
N GLU A 136 9.33 -1.97 2.23
CA GLU A 136 8.18 -1.44 1.50
C GLU A 136 8.58 -0.19 0.72
N GLY A 137 7.74 0.25 -0.21
CA GLY A 137 7.87 1.58 -0.77
C GLY A 137 7.32 2.64 0.18
N SER A 138 7.63 3.91 -0.08
CA SER A 138 7.11 4.99 0.78
C SER A 138 5.58 5.08 0.77
N GLN A 139 4.90 4.64 -0.28
CA GLN A 139 3.43 4.55 -0.30
C GLN A 139 2.90 3.22 -0.83
N THR A 140 3.74 2.19 -0.88
CA THR A 140 3.41 0.89 -1.48
C THR A 140 4.01 -0.24 -0.67
N ASN A 141 3.47 -1.44 -0.82
CA ASN A 141 4.23 -2.65 -0.49
C ASN A 141 5.15 -3.00 -1.66
N PHE A 142 6.27 -3.66 -1.38
CA PHE A 142 7.31 -4.01 -2.35
C PHE A 142 7.49 -5.52 -2.44
N TYR A 143 7.73 -6.00 -3.67
CA TYR A 143 7.83 -7.42 -3.97
C TYR A 143 8.94 -7.69 -4.97
N VAL A 144 9.54 -8.86 -4.85
CA VAL A 144 10.55 -9.38 -5.78
C VAL A 144 10.12 -10.77 -6.25
N ILE A 145 10.38 -11.05 -7.53
CA ILE A 145 10.26 -12.39 -8.09
C ILE A 145 11.66 -12.98 -8.20
N GLN A 146 11.87 -14.12 -7.56
CA GLN A 146 13.11 -14.88 -7.59
C GLN A 146 12.78 -16.37 -7.64
N ASP A 147 13.35 -17.08 -8.61
CA ASP A 147 13.14 -18.51 -8.86
C ASP A 147 11.64 -18.89 -8.91
N GLY A 148 10.82 -18.03 -9.53
CA GLY A 148 9.36 -18.19 -9.63
C GLY A 148 8.58 -17.96 -8.33
N ALA A 149 9.23 -17.62 -7.22
CA ALA A 149 8.60 -17.28 -5.95
C ALA A 149 8.54 -15.75 -5.74
N VAL A 150 7.49 -15.29 -5.06
CA VAL A 150 7.30 -13.88 -4.67
C VAL A 150 7.83 -13.67 -3.25
N TYR A 151 8.78 -12.75 -3.10
CA TYR A 151 9.33 -12.31 -1.82
C TYR A 151 8.73 -10.97 -1.44
N THR A 152 8.31 -10.81 -0.18
CA THR A 152 7.84 -9.55 0.40
C THR A 152 8.10 -9.56 1.89
N ALA A 153 8.36 -8.38 2.46
CA ALA A 153 8.40 -8.23 3.91
C ALA A 153 7.05 -8.63 4.56
N GLU A 154 7.12 -9.16 5.78
CA GLU A 154 5.97 -9.45 6.64
C GLU A 154 5.87 -8.47 7.80
N GLU A 155 7.02 -8.12 8.37
CA GLU A 155 7.15 -7.22 9.51
C GLU A 155 7.84 -5.91 9.10
N GLY A 156 7.65 -4.87 9.91
CA GLY A 156 8.25 -3.55 9.65
C GLY A 156 7.62 -2.81 8.46
N ILE A 157 6.40 -3.18 8.06
CA ILE A 157 5.66 -2.61 6.93
C ILE A 157 4.21 -2.30 7.29
N LEU A 158 3.55 -1.48 6.47
CA LEU A 158 2.10 -1.34 6.50
C LEU A 158 1.46 -2.52 5.78
N LYS A 159 0.59 -3.29 6.46
CA LYS A 159 -0.15 -4.42 5.85
C LYS A 159 -1.29 -3.89 4.96
N GLY A 160 -0.94 -3.48 3.74
CA GLY A 160 -1.87 -2.87 2.78
C GLY A 160 -2.97 -3.81 2.30
N THR A 161 -4.14 -3.26 1.94
CA THR A 161 -5.28 -4.06 1.48
C THR A 161 -5.01 -4.77 0.15
N VAL A 162 -4.37 -4.08 -0.80
CA VAL A 162 -3.96 -4.69 -2.09
C VAL A 162 -2.88 -5.75 -1.86
N ARG A 163 -2.01 -5.60 -0.86
CA ARG A 163 -1.06 -6.65 -0.48
C ARG A 163 -1.77 -7.93 -0.07
N SER A 164 -2.78 -7.83 0.79
CA SER A 164 -3.59 -9.00 1.17
C SER A 164 -4.17 -9.69 -0.07
N LEU A 165 -4.62 -8.91 -1.05
CA LEU A 165 -5.13 -9.45 -2.30
C LEU A 165 -4.04 -10.10 -3.17
N VAL A 166 -2.85 -9.52 -3.26
CA VAL A 166 -1.70 -10.15 -3.94
C VAL A 166 -1.37 -11.50 -3.30
N LEU A 167 -1.34 -11.58 -1.96
CA LEU A 167 -1.07 -12.82 -1.25
C LEU A 167 -2.15 -13.88 -1.46
N GLU A 168 -3.43 -13.47 -1.45
CA GLU A 168 -4.59 -14.33 -1.75
C GLU A 168 -4.47 -14.91 -3.16
N VAL A 169 -4.26 -14.05 -4.16
CA VAL A 169 -4.09 -14.44 -5.56
C VAL A 169 -2.90 -15.39 -5.74
N CYS A 170 -1.76 -15.11 -5.11
CA CYS A 170 -0.61 -16.01 -5.19
C CYS A 170 -0.94 -17.40 -4.62
N ALA A 171 -1.65 -17.46 -3.50
CA ALA A 171 -2.06 -18.72 -2.89
C ALA A 171 -3.04 -19.50 -3.79
N GLU A 172 -4.03 -18.82 -4.38
CA GLU A 172 -5.04 -19.42 -5.27
C GLU A 172 -4.44 -19.98 -6.57
N ASN A 173 -3.41 -19.32 -7.10
CA ASN A 173 -2.76 -19.70 -8.35
C ASN A 173 -1.52 -20.59 -8.14
N GLY A 174 -1.22 -20.99 -6.89
CA GLY A 174 -0.08 -21.85 -6.59
C GLY A 174 1.29 -21.17 -6.77
N ILE A 175 1.33 -19.83 -6.77
CA ILE A 175 2.57 -19.04 -6.82
C ILE A 175 3.21 -19.05 -5.43
N PRO A 176 4.42 -19.60 -5.25
CA PRO A 176 5.06 -19.65 -3.94
C PRO A 176 5.33 -18.25 -3.40
N VAL A 177 4.95 -17.99 -2.15
CA VAL A 177 5.25 -16.74 -1.45
C VAL A 177 6.23 -16.98 -0.31
N LYS A 178 7.23 -16.10 -0.20
CA LYS A 178 8.17 -16.01 0.90
C LYS A 178 7.93 -14.70 1.65
N LEU A 179 7.43 -14.82 2.88
CA LEU A 179 7.16 -13.71 3.79
C LEU A 179 8.46 -13.26 4.49
N LEU A 180 9.45 -12.90 3.68
CA LEU A 180 10.77 -12.43 4.08
C LEU A 180 11.15 -11.25 3.17
N PRO A 181 11.69 -10.16 3.72
CA PRO A 181 12.11 -9.02 2.91
C PRO A 181 13.24 -9.43 1.96
N PRO A 182 13.17 -9.06 0.67
CA PRO A 182 14.30 -9.25 -0.24
C PRO A 182 15.48 -8.36 0.18
N THR A 183 16.71 -8.80 -0.11
CA THR A 183 17.95 -8.06 0.19
C THR A 183 18.67 -7.65 -1.07
N LEU A 184 19.29 -6.46 -1.08
CA LEU A 184 20.10 -6.02 -2.21
C LEU A 184 21.29 -6.94 -2.51
N GLU A 185 21.72 -7.75 -1.54
CA GLU A 185 22.77 -8.77 -1.76
C GLU A 185 22.36 -9.82 -2.81
N ASP A 186 21.05 -10.04 -2.98
CA ASP A 186 20.50 -11.01 -3.93
C ASP A 186 19.97 -10.36 -5.22
N VAL A 187 20.19 -9.06 -5.42
CA VAL A 187 19.57 -8.28 -6.53
C VAL A 187 19.82 -8.89 -7.92
N ASP A 188 20.96 -9.55 -8.12
CA ASP A 188 21.30 -10.20 -9.38
C ASP A 188 20.45 -11.45 -9.68
N LYS A 189 19.89 -12.08 -8.65
CA LYS A 189 19.00 -13.24 -8.76
C LYS A 189 17.56 -12.84 -9.08
N TRP A 190 17.22 -11.56 -8.93
CA TRP A 190 15.86 -11.10 -9.13
C TRP A 190 15.49 -11.13 -10.61
N GLN A 191 14.35 -11.76 -10.89
CA GLN A 191 13.76 -11.91 -12.22
C GLN A 191 12.78 -10.77 -12.53
N GLY A 192 12.30 -10.07 -11.49
CA GLY A 192 11.42 -8.91 -11.58
C GLY A 192 11.14 -8.33 -10.20
N CYS A 193 10.66 -7.10 -10.15
CA CYS A 193 10.09 -6.53 -8.93
C CYS A 193 8.86 -5.69 -9.26
N PHE A 194 8.01 -5.48 -8.26
CA PHE A 194 6.77 -4.74 -8.41
C PHE A 194 6.35 -4.12 -7.08
N ILE A 195 5.40 -3.20 -7.16
CA ILE A 195 4.82 -2.50 -6.01
C ILE A 195 3.30 -2.67 -6.00
N SER A 196 2.70 -2.51 -4.82
CA SER A 196 1.24 -2.47 -4.71
C SER A 196 0.69 -1.37 -3.81
N SER A 197 -0.39 -0.71 -4.24
CA SER A 197 -1.21 0.19 -3.41
C SER A 197 -2.63 0.33 -3.95
N THR A 198 -3.55 0.86 -3.14
CA THR A 198 -4.95 1.10 -3.56
C THR A 198 -5.06 1.90 -4.86
N SER A 199 -4.23 2.93 -5.04
CA SER A 199 -4.30 3.81 -6.21
C SER A 199 -3.62 3.26 -7.46
N ARG A 200 -2.80 2.22 -7.34
CA ARG A 200 -1.99 1.67 -8.44
C ARG A 200 -2.29 0.20 -8.73
N LEU A 201 -3.08 -0.45 -7.87
CA LEU A 201 -3.15 -1.91 -7.78
C LEU A 201 -1.75 -2.54 -7.76
N VAL A 202 -1.42 -3.40 -8.72
CA VAL A 202 -0.10 -3.99 -8.92
C VAL A 202 0.57 -3.30 -10.08
N LEU A 203 1.78 -2.76 -9.85
CA LEU A 203 2.55 -2.05 -10.87
C LEU A 203 3.96 -2.64 -10.95
N GLY A 204 4.28 -3.20 -12.12
CA GLY A 204 5.58 -3.79 -12.41
C GLY A 204 6.69 -2.75 -12.56
N ALA A 205 7.90 -3.09 -12.17
CA ALA A 205 9.07 -2.25 -12.38
C ALA A 205 9.89 -2.71 -13.58
N LYS A 206 10.28 -1.78 -14.45
CA LYS A 206 11.25 -2.04 -15.54
C LYS A 206 12.69 -1.89 -15.07
N SER A 207 12.92 -1.15 -13.98
CA SER A 207 14.23 -1.02 -13.38
C SER A 207 14.15 -0.65 -11.91
N LEU A 208 15.17 -1.07 -11.16
CA LEU A 208 15.46 -0.60 -9.81
C LEU A 208 16.82 0.10 -9.80
N GLU A 209 16.84 1.36 -9.38
CA GLU A 209 18.06 2.11 -9.13
C GLU A 209 18.45 2.03 -7.65
N TYR A 210 19.71 1.80 -7.35
CA TYR A 210 20.21 1.70 -5.97
C TYR A 210 21.68 2.13 -5.88
N LEU A 211 22.14 2.49 -4.68
CA LEU A 211 23.56 2.77 -4.46
C LEU A 211 24.33 1.49 -4.13
N ASP A 212 25.42 1.29 -4.87
CA ASP A 212 26.39 0.25 -4.57
C ASP A 212 26.91 0.42 -3.13
N PRO A 213 26.93 -0.67 -2.33
CA PRO A 213 27.33 -0.57 -0.93
C PRO A 213 28.80 -0.16 -0.75
N GLU A 214 29.68 -0.51 -1.69
CA GLU A 214 31.13 -0.28 -1.60
C GLU A 214 31.53 1.02 -2.31
N THR A 215 31.18 1.16 -3.60
CA THR A 215 31.63 2.27 -4.44
C THR A 215 30.79 3.53 -4.25
N LYS A 216 29.58 3.39 -3.71
CA LYS A 216 28.55 4.44 -3.64
C LYS A 216 28.10 4.96 -5.02
N GLU A 217 28.42 4.24 -6.09
CA GLU A 217 27.93 4.55 -7.42
C GLU A 217 26.48 4.13 -7.59
N THR A 218 25.77 4.81 -8.49
CA THR A 218 24.40 4.45 -8.84
C THR A 218 24.40 3.24 -9.76
N MET A 219 23.71 2.18 -9.34
CA MET A 219 23.51 0.95 -10.07
C MET A 219 22.07 0.90 -10.57
N ILE A 220 21.89 0.30 -11.75
CA ILE A 220 20.56 0.10 -12.34
C ILE A 220 20.39 -1.38 -12.64
N ARG A 221 19.41 -2.01 -12.00
CA ARG A 221 18.98 -3.37 -12.34
C ARG A 221 17.76 -3.32 -13.25
N PRO A 222 17.88 -3.65 -14.54
CA PRO A 222 16.74 -3.75 -15.44
C PRO A 222 15.97 -5.06 -15.23
N PHE A 223 14.68 -5.03 -15.50
CA PHE A 223 13.80 -6.20 -15.45
C PHE A 223 12.96 -6.30 -16.72
N PRO A 224 12.95 -7.45 -17.41
CA PRO A 224 11.94 -7.74 -18.42
C PRO A 224 10.59 -8.01 -17.74
N LEU A 225 9.51 -7.96 -18.52
CA LEU A 225 8.21 -8.44 -18.03
C LEU A 225 8.32 -9.93 -17.71
N HIS A 226 7.94 -10.32 -16.50
CA HIS A 226 8.01 -11.69 -16.02
C HIS A 226 6.62 -12.35 -16.08
N PRO A 227 6.48 -13.61 -16.53
CA PRO A 227 5.17 -14.28 -16.61
C PRO A 227 4.39 -14.31 -15.29
N VAL A 228 5.07 -14.60 -14.17
CA VAL A 228 4.45 -14.57 -12.83
C VAL A 228 3.92 -13.17 -12.47
N LEU A 229 4.62 -12.11 -12.89
CA LEU A 229 4.13 -10.74 -12.66
C LEU A 229 2.87 -10.45 -13.47
N ASP A 230 2.86 -10.85 -14.75
CA ASP A 230 1.70 -10.68 -15.64
C ASP A 230 0.47 -11.44 -15.14
N GLU A 231 0.68 -12.67 -14.64
CA GLU A 231 -0.35 -13.49 -13.99
C GLU A 231 -0.92 -12.80 -12.73
N ILE A 232 -0.05 -12.31 -11.83
CA ILE A 232 -0.47 -11.58 -10.62
C ILE A 232 -1.24 -10.30 -10.99
N MET A 233 -0.74 -9.51 -11.94
CA MET A 233 -1.40 -8.28 -12.40
C MET A 233 -2.81 -8.57 -12.92
N THR A 234 -2.96 -9.63 -13.71
CA THR A 234 -4.24 -10.05 -14.29
C THR A 234 -5.20 -10.56 -13.21
N ALA A 235 -4.75 -11.47 -12.34
CA ALA A 235 -5.59 -12.07 -11.32
C ALA A 235 -6.01 -11.08 -10.23
N VAL A 236 -5.13 -10.16 -9.80
CA VAL A 236 -5.49 -9.08 -8.87
C VAL A 236 -6.53 -8.15 -9.49
N ARG A 237 -6.39 -7.75 -10.76
CA ARG A 237 -7.40 -6.94 -11.44
C ARG A 237 -8.76 -7.64 -11.47
N ASN A 238 -8.78 -8.92 -11.87
CA ASN A 238 -10.02 -9.70 -11.92
C ASN A 238 -10.68 -9.81 -10.54
N SER A 239 -9.88 -10.01 -9.49
CA SER A 239 -10.43 -10.05 -8.14
C SER A 239 -10.95 -8.70 -7.66
N VAL A 240 -10.33 -7.56 -8.02
CA VAL A 240 -10.86 -6.23 -7.67
C VAL A 240 -12.21 -6.02 -8.35
N VAL A 241 -12.30 -6.30 -9.65
CA VAL A 241 -13.56 -6.18 -10.41
C VAL A 241 -14.64 -7.08 -9.81
N GLY A 242 -14.32 -8.34 -9.52
CA GLY A 242 -15.27 -9.31 -8.95
C GLY A 242 -15.72 -9.00 -7.52
N LYS A 243 -14.93 -8.23 -6.76
CA LYS A 243 -15.24 -7.80 -5.38
C LYS A 243 -15.75 -6.35 -5.31
N SER A 244 -15.86 -5.66 -6.45
CA SER A 244 -16.31 -4.26 -6.50
C SER A 244 -17.80 -4.12 -6.20
N THR A 245 -18.21 -2.95 -5.69
CA THR A 245 -19.61 -2.61 -5.45
C THR A 245 -19.92 -1.24 -6.02
N GLU A 246 -21.15 -1.07 -6.51
CA GLU A 246 -21.66 0.23 -6.94
C GLU A 246 -21.85 1.13 -5.70
N VAL A 247 -21.25 2.32 -5.74
CA VAL A 247 -21.23 3.28 -4.62
C VAL A 247 -22.14 4.49 -4.81
N PHE A 248 -22.50 4.79 -6.06
CA PHE A 248 -23.51 5.79 -6.44
C PHE A 248 -24.59 5.07 -7.24
N LYS A 249 -25.83 5.08 -6.74
CA LYS A 249 -27.01 4.56 -7.42
C LYS A 249 -27.83 5.70 -8.02
#